data_AF-J9E152-F1
#
_entry.id   AF-J9E152-F1
#
_cell.length_a   1.000
_cell.length_b   1.000
_cell.length_c   1.000
_cell.angle_alpha   90.00
_cell.angle_beta   90.00
_cell.angle_gamma   90.00
#
_symmetry.space_group_name_H-M   'P 1'
#
loop_
_entity.id
_entity.type
_entity.pdbx_description
1 polymer ?
#
loop_
_entity_poly.entity_id
_entity_poly.type
_entity_poly.pdbx_seq_one_letter_code
_entity_poly.pdbx_strand_id
1 'polypeptide(L)'
;LGTKNVNSKPVIWIDAGIHAREWVAIHTALYLIQQLITEYYSNPKITEYLNLLDIYIYPCLNPDGYEYTQTKPNDPSVNLHINYLNEKIFTIKFCKT
;
A
#
# COMPACT_ATOMS: atom_id res chain seq x y z
N LEU A 1 4.81 -14.35 22.76
CA LEU A 1 4.85 -13.85 21.36
C LEU A 1 5.70 -12.58 21.34
N GLY A 2 6.92 -12.70 20.79
CA GLY A 2 7.76 -11.58 20.34
C GLY A 2 8.48 -10.74 21.39
N THR A 3 9.72 -11.12 21.70
CA THR A 3 10.68 -10.34 22.50
C THR A 3 10.93 -8.96 21.90
N LYS A 4 10.68 -7.90 22.68
CA LYS A 4 10.92 -6.49 22.31
C LYS A 4 12.43 -6.27 22.08
N ASN A 5 12.88 -6.38 20.84
CA ASN A 5 14.23 -6.03 20.46
C ASN A 5 14.32 -4.50 20.45
N VAL A 6 15.16 -3.90 21.30
CA VAL A 6 15.24 -2.44 21.49
C VAL A 6 15.73 -1.71 20.22
N ASN A 7 16.20 -2.46 19.22
CA ASN A 7 16.62 -1.96 17.90
C ASN A 7 15.58 -2.12 16.78
N SER A 8 14.34 -2.54 17.06
CA SER A 8 13.31 -2.63 16.00
C SER A 8 12.72 -1.25 15.71
N LYS A 9 12.87 -0.77 14.48
CA LYS A 9 12.14 0.41 13.99
C LYS A 9 10.63 0.17 14.12
N PRO A 10 9.84 1.15 14.55
CA PRO A 10 8.38 1.04 14.51
C PRO A 10 7.91 0.82 13.06
N VAL A 11 6.87 -0.01 12.93
CA VAL A 11 6.30 -0.40 11.64
C VAL A 11 5.03 0.40 11.38
N ILE A 12 4.93 0.96 10.17
CA ILE A 12 3.70 1.56 9.66
C ILE A 12 3.16 0.65 8.55
N TRP A 13 1.88 0.29 8.67
CA TRP A 13 1.15 -0.47 7.65
C TRP A 13 0.08 0.43 7.02
N ILE A 14 0.08 0.51 5.70
CA ILE A 14 -0.89 1.28 4.92
C ILE A 14 -1.50 0.34 3.89
N ASP A 15 -2.82 0.22 3.89
CA ASP A 15 -3.56 -0.47 2.85
C ASP A 15 -4.50 0.47 2.08
N ALA A 16 -4.80 0.08 0.85
CA ALA A 16 -5.70 0.79 -0.05
C ALA A 16 -6.40 -0.18 -1.00
N GLY A 17 -7.52 0.26 -1.57
CA GLY A 17 -8.25 -0.50 -2.59
C GLY A 17 -8.91 -1.78 -2.08
N ILE A 18 -9.36 -1.79 -0.81
CA ILE A 18 -10.20 -2.88 -0.28
C ILE A 18 -11.56 -2.92 -1.00
N HIS A 19 -12.13 -1.74 -1.24
CA HIS A 19 -13.31 -1.57 -2.06
C HIS A 19 -12.89 -1.25 -3.49
N ALA A 20 -13.31 -2.09 -4.43
CA ALA A 20 -12.93 -1.99 -5.84
C ALA A 20 -13.26 -0.64 -6.50
N ARG A 21 -14.31 0.05 -6.04
CA ARG A 21 -14.75 1.35 -6.59
C ARG A 21 -14.14 2.57 -5.91
N GLU A 22 -13.32 2.39 -4.88
CA GLU A 22 -12.62 3.49 -4.21
C GLU A 22 -11.29 3.80 -4.91
N TRP A 23 -11.36 4.13 -6.21
CA TRP A 23 -10.17 4.29 -7.05
C TRP A 23 -9.20 5.35 -6.51
N VAL A 24 -9.71 6.39 -5.87
CA VAL A 24 -8.89 7.45 -5.28
C VAL A 24 -7.91 6.88 -4.24
N ALA A 25 -8.32 5.90 -3.42
CA ALA A 25 -7.45 5.31 -2.41
C ALA A 25 -6.23 4.62 -3.03
N ILE A 26 -6.44 3.88 -4.13
CA ILE A 26 -5.36 3.20 -4.88
C ILE A 26 -4.36 4.22 -5.43
N HIS A 27 -4.86 5.29 -6.05
CA HIS A 27 -4.01 6.34 -6.61
C HIS A 27 -3.23 7.10 -5.52
N THR A 28 -3.85 7.37 -4.36
CA THR A 28 -3.17 8.00 -3.23
C THR A 28 -2.05 7.13 -2.69
N ALA A 29 -2.25 5.81 -2.57
CA ALA A 29 -1.21 4.89 -2.12
C ALA A 29 -0.03 4.84 -3.11
N LEU A 30 -0.31 4.80 -4.42
CA LEU A 30 0.72 4.85 -5.46
C LEU A 30 1.49 6.19 -5.45
N TYR A 31 0.78 7.31 -5.28
CA TYR A 31 1.41 8.63 -5.15
C TYR A 31 2.32 8.69 -3.92
N LEU A 32 1.89 8.15 -2.78
CA LEU A 32 2.72 8.07 -1.58
C LEU A 32 3.99 7.26 -1.83
N ILE A 33 3.86 6.07 -2.45
CA ILE A 33 5.02 5.24 -2.85
C ILE A 33 5.98 6.03 -3.73
N GLN A 34 5.46 6.72 -4.76
CA GLN A 34 6.25 7.52 -5.68
C GLN A 34 7.04 8.60 -4.93
N GLN A 35 6.38 9.36 -4.05
CA GLN A 35 6.99 10.41 -3.25
C GLN A 35 8.10 9.87 -2.33
N LEU A 36 7.83 8.76 -1.62
CA LEU A 36 8.81 8.13 -0.76
C LEU A 36 10.07 7.68 -1.53
N ILE A 37 9.92 7.24 -2.78
CA ILE A 37 11.04 6.83 -3.64
C ILE A 37 11.79 8.04 -4.21
N THR A 38 11.10 8.99 -4.84
CA THR A 38 11.75 10.10 -5.56
C THR A 38 12.37 11.14 -4.66
N GLU A 39 11.85 11.28 -3.45
CA GLU A 39 12.33 12.26 -2.49
C GLU A 39 13.30 11.64 -1.47
N TYR A 40 13.64 10.37 -1.62
CA TYR A 40 14.68 9.74 -0.82
C TYR A 40 16.04 10.38 -1.16
N TYR A 41 16.75 10.86 -0.13
CA TYR A 41 17.96 11.71 -0.20
C TYR A 41 17.76 13.16 -0.65
N SER A 42 16.68 13.48 -1.36
CA SER A 42 16.37 14.85 -1.82
C SER A 42 15.63 15.66 -0.75
N ASN A 43 14.71 15.02 -0.01
CA ASN A 43 13.96 15.64 1.08
C ASN A 43 14.46 15.11 2.43
N PRO A 44 14.99 15.99 3.31
CA PRO A 44 15.56 15.57 4.59
C PRO A 44 14.52 14.94 5.52
N LYS A 45 13.25 15.37 5.48
CA LYS A 45 12.19 14.80 6.32
C LYS A 45 11.82 13.38 5.88
N ILE A 46 11.63 13.16 4.58
CA ILE A 46 11.32 11.82 4.06
C ILE A 46 12.48 10.87 4.32
N THR A 47 13.72 11.35 4.16
CA THR A 47 14.91 10.57 4.48
C THR A 47 14.97 10.21 5.96
N GLU A 48 14.66 11.15 6.86
CA GLU A 48 14.55 10.90 8.29
C GLU A 48 13.46 9.85 8.61
N TYR A 49 12.27 9.98 8.03
CA TYR A 49 11.19 9.02 8.23
C TYR A 49 11.58 7.60 7.77
N LEU A 50 12.20 7.46 6.60
CA LEU A 50 12.66 6.15 6.10
C LEU A 50 13.86 5.59 6.87
N ASN A 51 14.60 6.43 7.59
CA ASN A 51 15.65 5.98 8.51
C ASN A 51 15.06 5.44 9.82
N LEU A 52 14.00 6.06 10.32
CA LEU A 52 13.40 5.75 11.63
C LEU A 52 12.28 4.72 11.59
N LEU A 53 11.60 4.56 10.46
CA LEU A 53 10.37 3.78 10.32
C LEU A 53 10.57 2.67 9.27
N ASP A 54 9.92 1.52 9.50
CA ASP A 54 9.70 0.52 8.46
C ASP A 54 8.28 0.71 7.91
N ILE A 55 8.15 1.14 6.66
CA ILE A 55 6.84 1.41 6.03
C ILE A 55 6.51 0.27 5.06
N TYR A 56 5.32 -0.31 5.23
CA TYR A 56 4.72 -1.32 4.37
C TYR A 56 3.47 -0.75 3.74
N ILE A 57 3.43 -0.72 2.41
CA ILE A 57 2.29 -0.19 1.66
C ILE A 57 1.72 -1.29 0.78
N TYR A 58 0.41 -1.48 0.87
CA TYR A 58 -0.40 -2.36 0.05
C TYR A 58 -1.35 -1.50 -0.81
N PRO A 59 -1.02 -1.22 -2.08
CA PRO A 59 -1.74 -0.20 -2.86
C PRO A 59 -3.11 -0.63 -3.38
N CYS A 60 -3.40 -1.92 -3.54
CA CYS A 60 -4.70 -2.38 -4.08
C CYS A 60 -5.08 -3.79 -3.60
N LEU A 61 -5.77 -3.89 -2.46
CA LEU A 61 -6.21 -5.14 -1.80
C LEU A 61 -7.09 -6.04 -2.68
N ASN A 62 -7.86 -5.45 -3.59
CA ASN A 62 -8.78 -6.17 -4.46
C ASN A 62 -8.49 -5.85 -5.94
N PRO A 63 -7.41 -6.41 -6.52
CA PRO A 63 -7.03 -6.13 -7.90
C PRO A 63 -8.06 -6.64 -8.91
N ASP A 64 -8.67 -7.81 -8.66
CA ASP A 64 -9.68 -8.40 -9.53
C ASP A 64 -10.95 -7.53 -9.58
N GLY A 65 -11.41 -7.06 -8.42
CA GLY A 65 -12.51 -6.12 -8.34
C GLY A 65 -12.19 -4.79 -9.03
N TYR A 66 -10.98 -4.28 -8.84
CA TYR A 66 -10.52 -3.06 -9.52
C TYR A 66 -10.56 -3.22 -11.05
N GLU A 67 -9.97 -4.28 -11.61
CA GLU A 67 -10.00 -4.58 -13.05
C GLU A 67 -11.43 -4.70 -13.59
N TYR A 68 -12.32 -5.36 -12.83
CA TYR A 68 -13.71 -5.48 -13.22
C TYR A 68 -14.41 -4.12 -13.28
N THR A 69 -14.19 -3.24 -12.29
CA THR A 69 -14.80 -1.90 -12.30
C THR A 69 -14.29 -1.02 -13.44
N GLN A 70 -13.06 -1.24 -13.91
CA GLN A 70 -12.50 -0.54 -15.07
C GLN A 70 -13.06 -1.06 -16.40
N THR A 71 -13.29 -2.37 -16.51
CA THR A 71 -13.76 -3.02 -17.76
C THR A 71 -15.29 -3.02 -17.91
N LYS A 72 -16.03 -3.02 -16.80
CA LYS A 72 -17.51 -3.08 -16.75
C LYS A 72 -18.07 -2.06 -15.75
N PRO A 73 -18.01 -0.75 -16.07
CA PRO A 73 -18.37 0.30 -15.11
C PRO A 73 -19.85 0.32 -14.73
N ASN A 74 -20.73 -0.16 -15.62
CA ASN A 74 -22.19 -0.10 -15.44
C ASN A 74 -22.78 -1.31 -14.74
N ASP A 75 -21.95 -2.27 -14.31
CA ASP A 75 -22.41 -3.47 -13.64
C ASP A 75 -22.46 -3.27 -12.10
N PRO A 76 -23.66 -3.30 -11.49
CA PRO A 76 -23.80 -3.15 -10.05
C PRO A 76 -23.40 -4.42 -9.28
N SER A 77 -23.26 -5.57 -9.94
CA SER A 77 -23.09 -6.89 -9.32
C SER A 77 -21.71 -7.16 -8.72
N VAL A 78 -20.78 -6.20 -8.76
CA VAL A 78 -19.48 -6.38 -8.08
C VAL A 78 -19.66 -6.39 -6.58
N ASN A 79 -19.20 -7.48 -5.96
CA ASN A 79 -19.06 -7.56 -4.52
C ASN A 79 -18.00 -6.52 -4.11
N LEU A 80 -18.43 -5.45 -3.44
CA LEU A 80 -17.55 -4.38 -2.97
C LEU A 80 -16.56 -4.90 -1.92
N HIS A 81 -16.88 -6.02 -1.28
CA HIS A 81 -16.07 -6.65 -0.25
C HIS A 81 -15.36 -7.90 -0.80
N ILE A 82 -14.07 -7.99 -0.46
CA ILE A 82 -13.04 -8.94 -0.90
C ILE A 82 -13.56 -10.31 -1.38
N ASN A 83 -13.17 -10.71 -2.59
CA ASN A 83 -12.99 -12.14 -2.91
C ASN A 83 -11.57 -12.51 -2.45
N TYR A 84 -11.48 -13.33 -1.40
CA TYR A 84 -10.18 -13.73 -0.87
C TYR A 84 -9.49 -14.66 -1.86
N LEU A 85 -8.26 -14.26 -2.22
CA LEU A 85 -7.14 -15.05 -2.76
C LEU A 85 -7.01 -15.17 -4.28
N ASN A 86 -5.96 -14.52 -4.83
CA ASN A 86 -4.94 -15.15 -5.68
C ASN A 86 -3.67 -14.27 -5.83
N GLU A 87 -2.68 -14.56 -4.98
CA GLU A 87 -1.23 -14.66 -5.23
C GLU A 87 -0.39 -13.55 -5.92
N LYS A 88 -0.83 -12.29 -6.04
CA LYS A 88 0.08 -11.18 -6.42
C LYS A 88 0.15 -10.08 -5.37
N ILE A 89 0.72 -10.44 -4.23
CA ILE A 89 0.97 -9.52 -3.12
C ILE A 89 2.25 -8.73 -3.42
N PHE A 90 2.10 -7.49 -3.90
CA PHE A 90 3.21 -6.53 -3.98
C PHE A 90 3.24 -5.70 -2.70
N THR A 91 3.87 -6.23 -1.66
CA THR A 91 4.21 -5.45 -0.47
C THR A 91 5.54 -4.77 -0.69
N ILE A 92 5.57 -3.44 -0.70
CA ILE A 92 6.81 -2.68 -0.77
C ILE A 92 7.27 -2.40 0.66
N LYS A 93 8.40 -2.98 1.04
CA LYS A 93 9.10 -2.66 2.28
C LYS A 93 10.12 -1.57 2.01
N PHE A 94 9.97 -0.43 2.68
CA PHE A 94 11.03 0.57 2.73
C PHE A 94 11.85 0.36 4.00
N CYS A 95 13.10 -0.06 3.82
CA CYS A 95 14.06 -0.23 4.91
C CYS A 95 15.44 0.14 4.41
N LYS A 96 16.12 1.01 5.15
CA LYS A 96 17.55 1.24 4.98
C LYS A 96 18.32 0.02 5.47
N THR A 97 19.11 -0.61 4.59
CA THR A 97 20.15 -1.61 4.91
C THR A 97 21.28 -1.00 5.73
#